data_AF-A0A2A5NXW8-F1
#
_entry.id   AF-A0A2A5NXW8-F1
#
_cell.length_a   1.000
_cell.length_b   1.000
_cell.length_c   1.000
_cell.angle_alpha   90.00
_cell.angle_beta   90.00
_cell.angle_gamma   90.00
#
_symmetry.space_group_name_H-M   'P 1'
#
loop_
_entity.id
_entity.type
_entity.pdbx_description
1 polymer ?
#
loop_
_entity_poly.entity_id
_entity_poly.type
_entity_poly.pdbx_seq_one_letter_code
_entity_poly.pdbx_strand_id
1 'polypeptide(L)'
;MSWEYDEVAFDSVVRRSGGSLVITIPPELKRRFMISEGQKVRLIGVVRRGLHVEGGILIYLGRFEISESAPKLTYTLRREVAVSDRDIKALTSVLDKYGLTNYYVKSVDDHTVRVEVVVSSISEDGIISLTKDDVKRVFDEIARMGWSVESVEESMEEVTWHGIDPSAVTRYVTEIPENIKTRWVLK
;
A
#
# COMPACT_ATOMS: atom_id res chain seq x y z
N MET A 1 27.78 -22.75 11.34
CA MET A 1 28.52 -21.56 10.86
C MET A 1 27.52 -20.59 10.26
N SER A 2 27.25 -19.48 10.95
CA SER A 2 26.35 -18.41 10.50
C SER A 2 27.15 -17.15 10.20
N TRP A 3 26.57 -16.23 9.44
CA TRP A 3 27.11 -14.88 9.33
C TRP A 3 26.95 -14.16 10.67
N GLU A 4 28.02 -13.53 11.13
CA GLU A 4 28.06 -12.64 12.29
C GLU A 4 28.07 -11.20 11.77
N TYR A 5 27.18 -10.37 12.30
CA TYR A 5 27.12 -8.94 11.95
C TYR A 5 28.11 -8.16 12.80
N ASP A 6 28.81 -7.20 12.19
CA ASP A 6 29.64 -6.25 12.93
C ASP A 6 28.76 -5.38 13.84
N GLU A 7 29.32 -4.98 14.99
CA GLU A 7 28.64 -4.11 15.96
C GLU A 7 28.40 -2.69 15.43
N VAL A 8 29.19 -2.28 14.42
CA VAL A 8 29.12 -0.95 13.83
C VAL A 8 28.40 -1.01 12.49
N ALA A 9 27.39 -0.17 12.35
CA ALA A 9 26.65 0.04 11.12
C ALA A 9 26.76 1.50 10.66
N PHE A 10 26.73 1.72 9.35
CA PHE A 10 26.91 3.05 8.75
C PHE A 10 25.71 3.42 7.90
N ASP A 11 25.06 4.54 8.20
CA ASP A 11 24.04 5.11 7.33
C ASP A 11 24.70 5.76 6.11
N SER A 12 24.16 5.46 4.93
CA SER A 12 24.70 5.90 3.64
C SER A 12 23.56 6.24 2.67
N VAL A 13 23.92 6.68 1.47
CA VAL A 13 22.98 7.06 0.41
C VAL A 13 23.41 6.46 -0.92
N VAL A 14 22.47 5.85 -1.64
CA VAL A 14 22.67 5.35 -3.01
C VAL A 14 22.92 6.56 -3.92
N ARG A 15 24.04 6.58 -4.63
CA ARG A 15 24.42 7.66 -5.56
C ARG A 15 24.95 7.09 -6.87
N ARG A 16 24.78 7.81 -7.97
CA ARG A 16 25.57 7.56 -9.18
C ARG A 16 27.01 8.05 -8.95
N SER A 17 27.96 7.33 -9.55
CA SER A 17 29.40 7.56 -9.31
C SER A 17 29.85 8.98 -9.62
N GLY A 18 30.63 9.58 -8.72
CA GLY A 18 31.36 10.84 -8.92
C GLY A 18 32.77 10.88 -8.30
N GLY A 19 33.19 9.85 -7.55
CA GLY A 19 34.52 9.73 -6.94
C GLY A 19 34.53 8.85 -5.67
N SER A 20 34.95 7.57 -5.81
CA SER A 20 35.29 6.55 -4.78
C SER A 20 35.31 5.14 -5.42
N LEU A 21 35.61 4.08 -4.64
CA LEU A 21 35.38 2.68 -5.04
C LEU A 21 33.88 2.41 -5.12
N VAL A 22 33.39 1.91 -6.26
CA VAL A 22 31.95 1.74 -6.52
C VAL A 22 31.59 0.26 -6.65
N ILE A 23 30.50 -0.15 -6.00
CA ILE A 23 29.85 -1.45 -6.23
C ILE A 23 28.67 -1.22 -7.17
N THR A 24 28.65 -1.92 -8.31
CA THR A 24 27.54 -1.86 -9.25
C THR A 24 26.41 -2.79 -8.79
N ILE A 25 25.22 -2.23 -8.58
CA ILE A 25 24.01 -3.01 -8.33
C ILE A 25 23.46 -3.49 -9.69
N PRO A 26 23.29 -4.80 -9.92
CA PRO A 26 22.68 -5.32 -11.14
C PRO A 26 21.30 -4.69 -11.40
N PRO A 27 20.95 -4.38 -12.67
CA PRO A 27 19.65 -3.80 -13.01
C PRO A 27 18.46 -4.61 -12.49
N GLU A 28 18.58 -5.93 -12.42
CA GLU A 28 17.56 -6.86 -11.94
C GLU A 28 17.31 -6.65 -10.44
N LEU A 29 18.37 -6.51 -9.64
CA LEU A 29 18.26 -6.23 -8.21
C LEU A 29 17.76 -4.81 -7.97
N LYS A 30 18.24 -3.84 -8.75
CA LYS A 30 17.75 -2.47 -8.72
C LYS A 30 16.24 -2.41 -8.97
N ARG A 31 15.75 -3.11 -10.01
CA ARG A 31 14.33 -3.19 -10.34
C ARG A 31 13.56 -3.92 -9.25
N ARG A 32 13.97 -5.14 -8.88
CA ARG A 32 13.30 -5.98 -7.87
C ARG A 32 13.07 -5.24 -6.55
N PHE A 33 14.09 -4.53 -6.07
CA PHE A 33 14.02 -3.80 -4.82
C PHE A 33 13.65 -2.33 -5.00
N MET A 34 13.32 -1.89 -6.21
CA MET A 34 12.94 -0.50 -6.52
C MET A 34 13.94 0.53 -5.97
N ILE A 35 15.24 0.21 -6.10
CA ILE A 35 16.32 1.05 -5.58
C ILE A 35 16.49 2.28 -6.46
N SER A 36 16.38 3.45 -5.85
CA SER A 36 16.55 4.74 -6.48
C SER A 36 17.80 5.46 -5.98
N GLU A 37 18.28 6.40 -6.79
CA GLU A 37 19.31 7.34 -6.38
C GLU A 37 18.77 8.29 -5.30
N GLY A 38 19.61 8.64 -4.33
CA GLY A 38 19.22 9.41 -3.15
C GLY A 38 18.63 8.56 -2.01
N GLN A 39 18.39 7.26 -2.23
CA GLN A 39 17.84 6.40 -1.19
C GLN A 39 18.83 6.16 -0.05
N LYS A 40 18.37 6.38 1.18
CA LYS A 40 19.12 6.05 2.39
C LYS A 40 19.19 4.54 2.59
N VAL A 41 20.36 4.04 2.95
CA VAL A 41 20.62 2.62 3.26
C VAL A 41 21.52 2.52 4.48
N ARG A 42 21.54 1.35 5.13
CA ARG A 42 22.49 1.04 6.20
C ARG A 42 23.46 -0.04 5.73
N LEU A 43 24.75 0.22 5.84
CA LEU A 43 25.82 -0.71 5.52
C LEU A 43 26.29 -1.40 6.80
N ILE A 44 26.35 -2.73 6.77
CA ILE A 44 26.75 -3.55 7.91
C ILE A 44 27.79 -4.54 7.43
N GLY A 45 28.96 -4.56 8.08
CA GLY A 45 29.95 -5.60 7.83
C GLY A 45 29.44 -6.94 8.34
N VAL A 46 29.70 -8.01 7.59
CA VAL A 46 29.37 -9.37 8.02
C VAL A 46 30.56 -10.27 7.83
N VAL A 47 30.82 -11.15 8.80
CA VAL A 47 31.92 -12.10 8.77
C VAL A 47 31.38 -13.49 9.05
N ARG A 48 31.88 -14.50 8.33
CA ARG A 48 31.63 -15.91 8.66
C ARG A 48 32.98 -16.57 8.95
N ARG A 49 33.09 -17.17 10.14
CA ARG A 49 34.29 -17.88 10.58
C ARG A 49 34.06 -19.39 10.52
N GLY A 50 34.87 -20.07 9.72
CA GLY A 50 34.87 -21.52 9.55
C GLY A 50 36.30 -22.05 9.37
N LEU A 51 36.49 -22.98 8.43
CA LEU A 51 37.83 -23.37 7.97
C LEU A 51 38.59 -22.20 7.29
N HIS A 52 37.84 -21.23 6.76
CA HIS A 52 38.33 -19.97 6.20
C HIS A 52 37.55 -18.79 6.81
N VAL A 53 38.12 -17.60 6.70
CA VAL A 53 37.44 -16.34 7.04
C VAL A 53 36.84 -15.76 5.76
N GLU A 54 35.53 -15.51 5.78
CA GLU A 54 34.81 -14.84 4.69
C GLU A 54 34.24 -13.52 5.20
N GLY A 55 34.39 -12.46 4.42
CA GLY A 55 33.82 -11.14 4.72
C GLY A 55 32.79 -10.72 3.68
N GLY A 56 31.84 -9.90 4.09
CA GLY A 56 30.80 -9.34 3.24
C GLY A 56 30.32 -7.98 3.73
N ILE A 57 29.58 -7.28 2.87
CA ILE A 57 28.90 -6.03 3.21
C ILE A 57 27.40 -6.26 2.94
N LEU A 58 26.60 -6.18 3.99
CA LEU A 58 25.15 -6.18 3.90
C LEU A 58 24.66 -4.75 3.66
N ILE A 59 23.78 -4.59 2.67
CA ILE A 59 23.05 -3.34 2.44
C ILE A 59 21.62 -3.54 2.95
N TYR A 60 21.30 -2.94 4.09
CA TYR A 60 19.95 -2.92 4.64
C TYR A 60 19.19 -1.70 4.10
N LEU A 61 18.08 -1.95 3.40
CA LEU A 61 17.27 -0.90 2.78
C LEU A 61 16.25 -0.28 3.75
N GLY A 62 15.89 -0.98 4.84
CA GLY A 62 14.84 -0.56 5.76
C GLY A 62 13.50 -1.22 5.47
N ARG A 63 12.40 -0.56 5.88
CA ARG A 63 11.04 -1.00 5.59
C ARG A 63 10.56 -0.38 4.28
N PHE A 64 10.02 -1.21 3.39
CA PHE A 64 9.39 -0.71 2.15
C PHE A 64 8.02 -0.11 2.45
N GLU A 65 7.75 1.06 1.90
CA GLU A 65 6.49 1.77 2.00
C GLU A 65 5.98 2.15 0.61
N ILE A 66 4.67 1.98 0.43
CA ILE A 66 3.95 2.44 -0.76
C ILE A 66 2.90 3.44 -0.30
N SER A 67 2.90 4.62 -0.88
CA SER A 67 1.88 5.65 -0.65
C SER A 67 1.07 5.80 -1.92
N GLU A 68 -0.25 5.78 -1.81
CA GLU A 68 -1.18 6.00 -2.91
C GLU A 68 -2.07 7.20 -2.61
N SER A 69 -2.15 8.12 -3.56
CA SER A 69 -3.22 9.12 -3.59
C SER A 69 -4.45 8.48 -4.25
N ALA A 70 -5.41 8.07 -3.43
CA ALA A 70 -6.59 7.32 -3.85
C ALA A 70 -7.85 8.18 -3.76
N PRO A 71 -8.81 8.04 -4.70
CA PRO A 71 -10.12 8.66 -4.55
C PRO A 71 -10.85 8.08 -3.34
N LYS A 72 -11.36 8.98 -2.50
CA LYS A 72 -12.29 8.67 -1.42
C LYS A 72 -13.69 9.12 -1.85
N LEU A 73 -14.63 8.20 -1.80
CA LEU A 73 -16.03 8.46 -2.06
C LEU A 73 -16.82 8.36 -0.76
N THR A 74 -17.50 9.44 -0.38
CA THR A 74 -18.37 9.48 0.79
C THR A 74 -19.81 9.52 0.34
N TYR A 75 -20.53 8.43 0.57
CA TYR A 75 -21.94 8.29 0.28
C TYR A 75 -22.76 8.56 1.53
N THR A 76 -23.75 9.45 1.42
CA THR A 76 -24.81 9.58 2.42
C THR A 76 -26.01 8.80 1.93
N LEU A 77 -26.36 7.76 2.67
CA LEU A 77 -27.47 6.85 2.36
C LEU A 77 -28.58 7.05 3.38
N ARG A 78 -29.83 7.03 2.91
CA ARG A 78 -31.01 7.13 3.77
C ARG A 78 -31.97 5.97 3.52
N ARG A 79 -32.74 5.61 4.55
CA ARG A 79 -33.91 4.74 4.44
C ARG A 79 -35.13 5.39 5.04
N GLU A 80 -36.29 5.03 4.51
CA GLU A 80 -37.58 5.46 5.07
C GLU A 80 -37.85 4.82 6.45
N VAL A 81 -37.33 3.62 6.68
CA VAL A 81 -37.41 2.89 7.95
C VAL A 81 -36.16 3.09 8.77
N ALA A 82 -36.29 2.96 10.10
CA ALA A 82 -35.14 3.07 11.00
C ALA A 82 -34.12 1.96 10.68
N VAL A 83 -32.85 2.34 10.61
CA VAL A 83 -31.70 1.50 10.29
C VAL A 83 -31.39 0.62 11.50
N SER A 84 -31.47 -0.69 11.30
CA SER A 84 -31.06 -1.68 12.32
C SER A 84 -29.63 -2.15 12.09
N ASP A 85 -29.02 -2.76 13.11
CA ASP A 85 -27.73 -3.44 12.99
C ASP A 85 -27.71 -4.51 11.89
N ARG A 86 -28.87 -5.13 11.60
CA ARG A 86 -28.99 -6.12 10.53
C ARG A 86 -28.83 -5.47 9.16
N ASP A 87 -29.32 -4.25 9.00
CA ASP A 87 -29.22 -3.50 7.74
C ASP A 87 -27.79 -3.04 7.50
N ILE A 88 -27.09 -2.60 8.55
CA ILE A 88 -25.66 -2.29 8.49
C ILE A 88 -24.87 -3.53 8.10
N LYS A 89 -25.14 -4.69 8.72
CA LYS A 89 -24.49 -5.96 8.34
C LYS A 89 -24.77 -6.37 6.89
N ALA A 90 -25.99 -6.15 6.40
CA ALA A 90 -26.33 -6.44 5.02
C ALA A 90 -25.58 -5.51 4.05
N LEU A 91 -25.50 -4.21 4.39
CA LEU A 91 -24.72 -3.22 3.66
C LEU A 91 -23.24 -3.60 3.57
N THR A 92 -22.61 -3.91 4.72
CA THR A 92 -21.19 -4.32 4.75
C THR A 92 -20.96 -5.63 3.97
N SER A 93 -21.89 -6.58 4.04
CA SER A 93 -21.79 -7.83 3.27
C SER A 93 -21.78 -7.59 1.75
N VAL A 94 -22.49 -6.57 1.26
CA VAL A 94 -22.43 -6.20 -0.16
C VAL A 94 -21.08 -5.55 -0.49
N LEU A 95 -20.58 -4.64 0.36
CA LEU A 95 -19.26 -4.03 0.16
C LEU A 95 -18.16 -5.11 0.08
N ASP A 96 -18.18 -6.07 1.02
CA ASP A 96 -17.23 -7.18 1.07
C ASP A 96 -17.35 -8.10 -0.15
N LYS A 97 -18.58 -8.42 -0.59
CA LYS A 97 -18.85 -9.25 -1.78
C LYS A 97 -18.20 -8.68 -3.04
N TYR A 98 -18.11 -7.35 -3.14
CA TYR A 98 -17.48 -6.66 -4.27
C TYR A 98 -15.99 -6.35 -4.05
N GLY A 99 -15.39 -6.86 -2.97
CA GLY A 99 -13.95 -6.73 -2.71
C GLY A 99 -13.54 -5.32 -2.27
N LEU A 100 -14.47 -4.49 -1.82
CA LEU A 100 -14.14 -3.22 -1.19
C LEU A 100 -13.63 -3.53 0.22
N THR A 101 -12.32 -3.39 0.44
CA THR A 101 -11.69 -3.73 1.74
C THR A 101 -11.36 -2.51 2.59
N ASN A 102 -11.32 -1.32 1.99
CA ASN A 102 -11.01 -0.07 2.67
C ASN A 102 -12.25 0.83 2.72
N TYR A 103 -13.19 0.49 3.60
CA TYR A 103 -14.40 1.27 3.82
C TYR A 103 -14.70 1.47 5.31
N TYR A 104 -15.48 2.51 5.60
CA TYR A 104 -15.97 2.81 6.93
C TYR A 104 -17.47 3.13 6.86
N VAL A 105 -18.26 2.51 7.73
CA VAL A 105 -19.71 2.72 7.82
C VAL A 105 -20.04 3.33 9.17
N LYS A 106 -20.78 4.44 9.16
CA LYS A 106 -21.20 5.15 10.37
C LYS A 106 -22.65 5.60 10.28
N SER A 107 -23.46 5.24 11.27
CA SER A 107 -24.80 5.82 11.44
C SER A 107 -24.70 7.30 11.81
N VAL A 108 -25.40 8.14 11.06
CA VAL A 108 -25.51 9.59 11.31
C VAL A 108 -26.71 9.84 12.22
N ASP A 109 -27.82 9.15 11.95
CA ASP A 109 -29.05 9.14 12.74
C ASP A 109 -29.80 7.81 12.53
N ASP A 110 -31.04 7.71 13.01
CA ASP A 110 -31.85 6.49 12.94
C ASP A 110 -32.21 6.08 11.50
N HIS A 111 -32.08 6.95 10.51
CA HIS A 111 -32.47 6.69 9.12
C HIS A 111 -31.32 6.83 8.13
N THR A 112 -30.21 7.44 8.56
CA THR A 112 -29.13 7.89 7.70
C THR A 112 -27.82 7.24 8.07
N VAL A 113 -27.13 6.70 7.08
CA VAL A 113 -25.81 6.09 7.20
C VAL A 113 -24.84 6.75 6.24
N ARG A 114 -23.65 7.05 6.74
CA ARG A 114 -22.50 7.48 5.94
C ARG A 114 -21.61 6.29 5.64
N VAL A 115 -21.28 6.10 4.37
CA VAL A 115 -20.33 5.10 3.89
C VAL A 115 -19.18 5.82 3.23
N GLU A 116 -18.00 5.68 3.80
CA GLU A 116 -16.74 6.16 3.21
C GLU A 116 -16.04 4.98 2.55
N VAL A 117 -15.68 5.09 1.28
CA VAL A 117 -14.97 4.06 0.53
C VAL A 117 -13.71 4.68 -0.07
N VAL A 118 -12.56 4.09 0.22
CA VAL A 118 -11.29 4.47 -0.41
C VAL A 118 -11.01 3.51 -1.56
N VAL A 119 -10.98 4.04 -2.77
CA VAL A 119 -10.75 3.28 -4.01
C VAL A 119 -9.25 3.14 -4.22
N SER A 120 -8.64 2.23 -3.44
CA SER A 120 -7.21 1.94 -3.55
C SER A 120 -6.93 0.97 -4.68
N SER A 121 -5.85 1.23 -5.42
CA SER A 121 -5.33 0.33 -6.44
C SER A 121 -4.38 -0.72 -5.85
N ILE A 122 -4.21 -0.77 -4.53
CA ILE A 122 -3.23 -1.61 -3.84
C ILE A 122 -3.96 -2.53 -2.86
N SER A 123 -3.50 -3.77 -2.78
CA SER A 123 -3.92 -4.80 -1.84
C SER A 123 -2.70 -5.56 -1.31
N GLU A 124 -2.92 -6.42 -0.31
CA GLU A 124 -1.86 -7.30 0.22
C GLU A 124 -1.24 -8.22 -0.86
N ASP A 125 -2.03 -8.61 -1.86
CA ASP A 125 -1.61 -9.49 -2.96
C ASP A 125 -1.00 -8.74 -4.16
N GLY A 126 -0.98 -7.40 -4.14
CA GLY A 126 -0.43 -6.57 -5.21
C GLY A 126 -1.37 -5.45 -5.67
N ILE A 127 -1.24 -5.02 -6.93
CA ILE A 127 -2.04 -3.93 -7.49
C ILE A 127 -3.37 -4.49 -8.02
N ILE A 128 -4.49 -4.09 -7.41
CA ILE A 128 -5.85 -4.39 -7.89
C ILE A 128 -6.40 -3.16 -8.61
N SER A 129 -7.13 -3.35 -9.70
CA SER A 129 -7.77 -2.26 -10.45
C SER A 129 -9.25 -2.14 -10.05
N LEU A 130 -9.51 -1.61 -8.86
CA LEU A 130 -10.86 -1.15 -8.50
C LEU A 130 -11.09 0.23 -9.12
N THR A 131 -12.14 0.37 -9.93
CA THR A 131 -12.47 1.65 -10.56
C THR A 131 -13.64 2.33 -9.85
N LYS A 132 -13.79 3.64 -10.05
CA LYS A 132 -14.97 4.39 -9.57
C LYS A 132 -16.27 3.80 -10.10
N ASP A 133 -16.27 3.27 -11.32
CA ASP A 133 -17.46 2.67 -11.91
C ASP A 133 -17.81 1.31 -11.27
N ASP A 134 -16.82 0.57 -10.77
CA ASP A 134 -17.07 -0.61 -9.96
C ASP A 134 -17.75 -0.22 -8.65
N VAL A 135 -17.28 0.85 -7.98
CA VAL A 135 -17.93 1.36 -6.77
C VAL A 135 -19.37 1.81 -7.04
N LYS A 136 -19.63 2.53 -8.14
CA LYS A 136 -21.00 2.92 -8.50
C LYS A 136 -21.94 1.72 -8.62
N ARG A 137 -21.51 0.62 -9.24
CA ARG A 137 -22.32 -0.61 -9.36
C ARG A 137 -22.68 -1.19 -8.00
N VAL A 138 -21.77 -1.10 -7.02
CA VAL A 138 -22.05 -1.53 -5.64
C VAL A 138 -23.18 -0.68 -5.04
N PHE A 139 -23.13 0.63 -5.20
CA PHE A 139 -24.16 1.52 -4.69
C PHE A 139 -25.49 1.42 -5.45
N ASP A 140 -25.48 1.03 -6.73
CA ASP A 140 -26.70 0.67 -7.46
C ASP A 140 -27.36 -0.60 -6.89
N GLU A 141 -26.59 -1.59 -6.44
CA GLU A 141 -27.11 -2.79 -5.74
C GLU A 141 -27.66 -2.42 -4.35
N ILE A 142 -26.95 -1.57 -3.61
CA ILE A 142 -27.40 -1.04 -2.31
C ILE A 142 -28.72 -0.27 -2.47
N ALA A 143 -28.88 0.50 -3.54
CA ALA A 143 -30.13 1.20 -3.83
C ALA A 143 -31.31 0.24 -4.01
N ARG A 144 -31.09 -0.91 -4.66
CA ARG A 144 -32.11 -1.97 -4.82
C ARG A 144 -32.49 -2.66 -3.50
N MET A 145 -31.68 -2.53 -2.45
CA MET A 145 -31.99 -3.02 -1.10
C MET A 145 -32.87 -2.04 -0.31
N GLY A 146 -33.31 -0.93 -0.91
CA GLY A 146 -34.18 0.06 -0.28
C GLY A 146 -33.44 1.20 0.41
N TRP A 147 -32.19 1.48 0.00
CA TRP A 147 -31.45 2.68 0.38
C TRP A 147 -31.58 3.75 -0.71
N SER A 148 -31.69 5.01 -0.33
CA SER A 148 -31.61 6.16 -1.24
C SER A 148 -30.28 6.87 -1.05
N VAL A 149 -29.55 7.14 -2.14
CA VAL A 149 -28.33 7.96 -2.11
C VAL A 149 -28.74 9.43 -2.05
N GLU A 150 -28.48 10.12 -0.94
CA GLU A 150 -28.77 11.54 -0.79
C GLU A 150 -27.64 12.42 -1.35
N SER A 151 -26.39 12.03 -1.12
CA SER A 151 -25.22 12.75 -1.62
C SER A 151 -24.03 11.84 -1.84
N VAL A 152 -23.15 12.28 -2.75
CA VAL A 152 -21.83 11.69 -2.99
C VAL A 152 -20.81 12.81 -2.96
N GLU A 153 -19.86 12.74 -2.04
CA GLU A 153 -18.73 13.64 -1.98
C GLU A 153 -17.46 12.89 -2.43
N GLU A 154 -16.64 13.55 -3.24
CA GLU A 154 -15.37 13.01 -3.68
C GLU A 154 -14.22 13.83 -3.10
N SER A 155 -13.24 13.15 -2.51
CA SER A 155 -11.97 13.74 -2.08
C SER A 155 -10.81 12.81 -2.42
N MET A 156 -9.58 13.27 -2.18
CA MET A 156 -8.38 12.44 -2.31
C MET A 156 -7.84 12.13 -0.92
N GLU A 157 -7.47 10.88 -0.67
CA GLU A 157 -6.87 10.41 0.57
C GLU A 157 -5.52 9.75 0.28
N GLU A 158 -4.50 10.07 1.09
CA GLU A 158 -3.19 9.45 0.99
C GLU A 158 -3.17 8.18 1.86
N VAL A 159 -3.16 7.02 1.22
CA VAL A 159 -3.10 5.71 1.88
C VAL A 159 -1.67 5.22 1.87
N THR A 160 -1.14 4.83 3.04
CA THR A 160 0.20 4.25 3.13
C THR A 160 0.13 2.77 3.50
N TRP A 161 0.74 1.94 2.68
CA TRP A 161 0.84 0.51 2.83
C TRP A 161 2.21 0.09 3.36
N HIS A 162 2.21 -1.00 4.12
CA HIS A 162 3.39 -1.59 4.73
C HIS A 162 3.41 -3.10 4.45
N GLY A 163 4.61 -3.69 4.37
CA GLY A 163 4.76 -5.15 4.28
C GLY A 163 4.56 -5.74 2.88
N ILE A 164 4.30 -4.93 1.86
CA ILE A 164 4.22 -5.37 0.47
C ILE A 164 5.64 -5.63 -0.06
N ASP A 165 5.85 -6.78 -0.71
CA ASP A 165 7.10 -7.08 -1.41
C ASP A 165 7.22 -6.17 -2.66
N PRO A 166 8.28 -5.34 -2.80
CA PRO A 166 8.45 -4.49 -3.98
C PRO A 166 8.44 -5.27 -5.31
N SER A 167 8.82 -6.55 -5.29
CA SER A 167 8.75 -7.40 -6.46
C SER A 167 7.32 -7.67 -6.92
N ALA A 168 6.33 -7.69 -6.01
CA ALA A 168 4.92 -7.77 -6.37
C ALA A 168 4.51 -6.54 -7.20
N VAL A 169 4.92 -5.33 -6.80
CA VAL A 169 4.64 -4.09 -7.54
C VAL A 169 5.26 -4.14 -8.94
N THR A 170 6.53 -4.51 -9.05
CA THR A 170 7.27 -4.50 -10.33
C THR A 170 6.85 -5.58 -11.32
N ARG A 171 6.10 -6.60 -10.89
CA ARG A 171 5.57 -7.65 -11.77
C ARG A 171 4.37 -7.20 -12.60
N TYR A 172 3.53 -6.33 -12.04
CA TYR A 172 2.25 -5.96 -12.66
C TYR A 172 2.31 -4.69 -13.50
N VAL A 173 3.34 -3.87 -13.34
CA VAL A 173 3.45 -2.58 -14.04
C VAL A 173 4.85 -2.34 -14.57
N THR A 174 4.93 -1.99 -15.86
CA THR A 174 6.17 -1.53 -16.51
C THR A 174 6.61 -0.18 -15.95
N GLU A 175 5.64 0.65 -15.55
CA GLU A 175 5.82 1.96 -14.92
C GLU A 175 4.82 2.12 -13.77
N ILE A 176 5.29 2.63 -12.63
CA ILE A 176 4.45 2.88 -11.46
C ILE A 176 3.48 4.02 -11.80
N PRO A 177 2.17 3.86 -11.55
CA PRO A 177 1.21 4.94 -11.70
C PRO A 177 1.61 6.20 -10.93
N GLU A 178 1.36 7.39 -11.47
CA GLU A 178 1.79 8.67 -10.86
C GLU A 178 1.20 8.92 -9.46
N ASN A 179 0.02 8.36 -9.19
CA ASN A 179 -0.62 8.45 -7.89
C ASN A 179 0.03 7.53 -6.84
N ILE A 180 0.95 6.65 -7.24
CA ILE A 180 1.66 5.72 -6.36
C ILE A 180 3.12 6.18 -6.20
N LYS A 181 3.57 6.26 -4.96
CA LYS A 181 4.95 6.57 -4.57
C LYS A 181 5.51 5.43 -3.75
N THR A 182 6.74 5.03 -4.04
CA THR A 182 7.43 3.96 -3.30
C THR A 182 8.70 4.48 -2.68
N ARG A 183 9.00 4.05 -1.46
CA ARG A 183 10.27 4.38 -0.80
C ARG A 183 10.68 3.31 0.18
N TRP A 184 11.96 3.28 0.50
CA TRP A 184 12.45 2.58 1.67
C TRP A 184 12.73 3.55 2.82
N VAL A 185 12.33 3.15 4.03
CA VAL A 185 12.48 3.94 5.24
C VAL A 185 13.38 3.20 6.22
N LEU A 186 14.56 3.77 6.50
CA LEU A 186 15.40 3.34 7.61
C LEU A 186 14.70 3.72 8.92
N LYS A 187 14.34 2.72 9.71
CA LYS A 187 13.93 2.89 11.11
C LYS A 187 15.07 2.48 12.03
#